data_AF-A0A9E5PJG1-F1
#
_entry.id   AF-A0A9E5PJG1-F1
#
_cell.length_a   1.000
_cell.length_b   1.000
_cell.length_c   1.000
_cell.angle_alpha   90.00
_cell.angle_beta   90.00
_cell.angle_gamma   90.00
#
_symmetry.space_group_name_H-M   'P 1'
#
loop_
_entity.id
_entity.type
_entity.pdbx_description
1 polymer ?
#
loop_
_entity_poly.entity_id
_entity_poly.type
_entity_poly.pdbx_seq_one_letter_code
_entity_poly.pdbx_strand_id
1 'polypeptide(L)'
;LMTQERERSHGTAPGQSYPRCRSHYRPRTRRGWIAVALFVGLLALAQPPLVHTVANRIEPWVLGVPFLYAYLLLVYCGLIAVLIWAQRRGL
;
A
#
# COMPACT_ATOMS: atom_id res chain seq x y z
N LEU A 1 63.91 2.16 9.65
CA LEU A 1 62.85 3.18 9.80
C LEU A 1 62.55 3.69 8.38
N MET A 2 61.30 3.65 7.92
CA MET A 2 60.81 3.58 6.51
C MET A 2 60.57 2.11 6.09
N THR A 3 59.59 1.38 6.63
CA THR A 3 58.14 1.64 6.61
C THR A 3 57.68 1.83 5.16
N GLN A 4 57.17 0.77 4.51
CA GLN A 4 55.74 0.62 4.21
C GLN A 4 55.28 1.78 3.31
N GLU A 5 54.91 1.56 2.05
CA GLU A 5 53.50 1.38 1.70
C GLU A 5 53.46 1.44 0.17
N ARG A 6 53.01 0.38 -0.50
CA ARG A 6 51.63 0.39 -1.01
C ARG A 6 51.47 1.07 -2.37
N GLU A 7 52.36 0.80 -3.32
CA GLU A 7 51.93 0.68 -4.73
C GLU A 7 51.20 -0.66 -4.95
N ARG A 8 50.22 -0.94 -4.08
CA ARG A 8 49.10 -1.79 -4.46
C ARG A 8 48.28 -0.96 -5.42
N SER A 9 48.68 -1.03 -6.68
CA SER A 9 47.82 -0.96 -7.85
C SER A 9 46.40 -1.33 -7.42
N HIS A 10 45.53 -0.33 -7.45
CA HIS A 10 44.17 -0.37 -6.94
C HIS A 10 43.39 -1.44 -7.71
N GLY A 11 43.49 -2.70 -7.26
CA GLY A 11 42.65 -3.78 -7.73
C GLY A 11 41.22 -3.38 -7.44
N THR A 12 40.45 -3.11 -8.49
CA THR A 12 38.99 -3.14 -8.42
C THR A 12 38.64 -4.52 -7.90
N ALA A 13 38.31 -4.62 -6.61
CA ALA A 13 37.98 -5.89 -5.98
C ALA A 13 36.82 -6.55 -6.76
N PRO A 14 37.03 -7.72 -7.38
CA PRO A 14 35.95 -8.43 -8.03
C PRO A 14 35.08 -9.02 -6.93
N GLY A 15 33.91 -8.42 -6.68
CA GLY A 15 32.93 -9.01 -5.77
C GLY A 15 32.25 -8.08 -4.79
N GLN A 16 32.35 -6.75 -4.90
CA GLN A 16 31.35 -5.89 -4.23
C GLN A 16 30.01 -6.00 -4.96
N SER A 17 29.33 -7.11 -4.69
CA SER A 17 27.88 -7.22 -4.83
C SER A 17 27.28 -6.17 -3.91
N TYR A 18 26.89 -5.01 -4.45
CA TYR A 18 26.00 -4.10 -3.72
C TYR A 18 24.86 -4.94 -3.16
N PRO A 19 24.52 -4.84 -1.86
CA PRO A 19 23.35 -5.53 -1.34
C PRO A 19 22.21 -5.11 -2.24
N ARG A 20 21.67 -6.08 -2.98
CA ARG A 20 20.59 -5.86 -3.93
C ARG A 20 19.40 -5.45 -3.08
N CYS A 21 19.26 -4.15 -2.83
CA CYS A 21 18.14 -3.54 -2.11
C CYS A 21 16.90 -3.88 -2.91
N ARG A 22 16.36 -5.06 -2.61
CA ARG A 22 15.25 -5.69 -3.31
C ARG A 22 14.04 -4.86 -2.97
N SER A 23 13.70 -3.93 -3.87
CA SER A 23 12.47 -3.12 -3.92
C SER A 23 11.59 -3.29 -2.68
N HIS A 24 11.77 -2.41 -1.69
CA HIS A 24 10.94 -2.35 -0.47
C HIS A 24 9.45 -2.06 -0.80
N TYR A 25 9.18 -1.62 -2.03
CA TYR A 25 7.85 -1.27 -2.53
C TYR A 25 6.94 -2.46 -2.84
N ARG A 26 7.46 -3.69 -2.89
CA ARG A 26 6.65 -4.88 -3.19
C ARG A 26 6.28 -5.61 -1.89
N PRO A 27 4.98 -5.79 -1.59
CA PRO A 27 4.57 -6.53 -0.41
C PRO A 27 5.13 -7.96 -0.48
N ARG A 28 6.03 -8.26 0.46
CA ARG A 28 6.75 -9.53 0.51
C ARG A 28 5.96 -10.62 1.25
N THR A 29 4.92 -10.22 1.99
CA THR A 29 4.11 -11.08 2.85
C THR A 29 2.70 -11.25 2.29
N ARG A 30 2.09 -12.43 2.49
CA ARG A 30 0.68 -12.69 2.11
C ARG A 30 -0.28 -11.69 2.74
N ARG A 31 0.03 -11.22 3.95
CA ARG A 31 -0.74 -10.19 4.68
C ARG A 31 -0.69 -8.83 3.99
N GLY A 32 0.47 -8.44 3.46
CA GLY A 32 0.63 -7.22 2.65
C GLY A 32 -0.20 -7.28 1.36
N TRP A 33 -0.23 -8.43 0.70
CA TRP A 33 -1.10 -8.63 -0.47
C TRP A 33 -2.59 -8.55 -0.12
N ILE A 34 -3.01 -9.09 1.02
CA ILE A 34 -4.39 -8.95 1.52
C ILE A 34 -4.72 -7.48 1.81
N ALA A 35 -3.81 -6.72 2.43
CA ALA A 35 -3.99 -5.29 2.68
C ALA A 35 -4.19 -4.50 1.37
N VAL A 36 -3.34 -4.75 0.37
CA VAL A 36 -3.44 -4.11 -0.95
C VAL A 36 -4.72 -4.52 -1.66
N ALA A 37 -5.09 -5.80 -1.65
CA ALA A 37 -6.32 -6.28 -2.27
C ALA A 37 -7.56 -5.66 -1.63
N LEU A 38 -7.61 -5.58 -0.29
CA LEU A 38 -8.69 -4.92 0.43
C LEU A 38 -8.76 -3.43 0.11
N PHE A 39 -7.62 -2.74 0.12
CA PHE A 39 -7.55 -1.31 -0.20
C PHE A 39 -8.02 -1.03 -1.63
N VAL A 40 -7.51 -1.77 -2.62
CA VAL A 40 -7.89 -1.61 -4.03
C VAL A 40 -9.37 -1.95 -4.24
N GLY A 41 -9.88 -3.00 -3.58
CA GLY A 41 -11.30 -3.34 -3.62
C GLY A 41 -12.18 -2.22 -3.08
N LEU A 42 -11.89 -1.71 -1.88
CA LEU A 42 -12.61 -0.59 -1.29
C LEU A 42 -12.48 0.70 -2.11
N LEU A 43 -11.30 0.96 -2.68
CA LEU A 43 -11.05 2.12 -3.52
C LEU A 43 -11.87 2.05 -4.81
N ALA A 44 -11.99 0.86 -5.41
CA ALA A 44 -12.85 0.62 -6.56
C ALA A 44 -14.32 0.93 -6.23
N LEU A 45 -14.80 0.52 -5.05
CA LEU A 45 -16.15 0.82 -4.57
C LEU A 45 -16.44 2.32 -4.44
N ALA A 46 -15.41 3.15 -4.26
CA ALA A 46 -15.52 4.60 -4.23
C ALA A 46 -15.46 5.25 -5.63
N GLN A 47 -15.16 4.50 -6.68
CA GLN A 47 -15.06 5.06 -8.04
C GLN A 47 -16.45 5.36 -8.64
N PRO A 48 -16.58 6.44 -9.43
CA PRO A 48 -17.83 6.84 -10.07
C PRO A 48 -18.62 5.70 -10.75
N PRO A 49 -18.03 4.82 -11.57
CA PRO A 49 -18.79 3.75 -12.25
C PRO A 49 -19.49 2.79 -11.28
N LEU A 50 -18.87 2.43 -10.16
CA LEU A 50 -19.47 1.50 -9.19
C LEU A 50 -20.49 2.20 -8.30
N VAL A 51 -20.20 3.42 -7.88
CA VAL A 51 -21.12 4.25 -7.10
C VAL A 51 -22.42 4.52 -7.88
N HIS A 52 -22.30 4.89 -9.16
CA HIS A 52 -23.47 5.22 -9.98
C HIS A 52 -24.30 4.00 -10.40
N THR A 53 -23.71 2.80 -10.47
CA THR A 53 -24.45 1.57 -10.79
C THR A 53 -25.22 1.02 -9.59
N VAL A 54 -24.65 1.11 -8.38
CA VAL A 54 -25.24 0.52 -7.16
C VAL A 54 -26.10 1.51 -6.38
N ALA A 55 -25.67 2.77 -6.26
CA ALA A 55 -26.22 3.70 -5.27
C ALA A 55 -27.01 4.88 -5.86
N ASN A 56 -27.10 5.01 -7.19
CA ASN A 56 -27.73 6.16 -7.86
C ASN A 56 -29.10 5.86 -8.51
N ARG A 57 -29.70 4.68 -8.27
CA ARG A 57 -30.97 4.31 -8.90
C ARG A 57 -32.21 4.47 -8.02
N ILE A 58 -32.03 4.60 -6.72
CA ILE A 58 -33.11 4.71 -5.75
C ILE A 58 -32.62 5.76 -4.75
N GLU A 59 -33.50 6.64 -4.26
CA GLU A 59 -33.22 7.60 -3.19
C GLU A 59 -33.69 7.03 -1.83
N PRO A 60 -33.15 5.90 -1.30
CA PRO A 60 -33.46 5.54 0.06
C PRO A 60 -32.75 6.51 1.00
N TRP A 61 -33.51 6.97 1.98
CA TRP A 61 -32.99 7.73 3.10
C TRP A 61 -32.66 6.75 4.22
N VAL A 62 -31.44 6.81 4.74
CA VAL A 62 -31.01 6.00 5.88
C VAL A 62 -30.77 6.95 7.04
N LEU A 63 -31.55 6.83 8.13
CA LEU A 63 -31.41 7.67 9.32
C LEU A 63 -31.42 9.19 9.01
N GLY A 64 -32.16 9.62 7.99
CA GLY A 64 -32.24 11.02 7.58
C GLY A 64 -31.10 11.52 6.68
N VAL A 65 -30.12 10.68 6.34
CA VAL A 65 -29.10 10.98 5.32
C VAL A 65 -29.35 10.20 4.03
N PRO A 66 -29.08 10.79 2.86
CA PRO A 66 -29.09 10.06 1.60
C PRO A 66 -28.20 8.81 1.68
N PHE A 67 -28.73 7.66 1.26
CA PHE A 67 -28.02 6.38 1.29
C PHE A 67 -26.61 6.46 0.69
N LEU A 68 -26.46 7.23 -0.39
CA LEU A 68 -25.18 7.47 -1.03
C LEU A 68 -24.11 7.96 -0.05
N TYR A 69 -24.44 8.91 0.83
CA TYR A 69 -23.49 9.44 1.81
C TYR A 69 -23.17 8.43 2.91
N ALA A 70 -24.16 7.68 3.40
CA ALA A 70 -23.93 6.63 4.40
C ALA A 70 -23.04 5.50 3.83
N TYR A 71 -23.27 5.12 2.57
CA TYR A 71 -22.46 4.16 1.85
C TYR A 71 -21.00 4.64 1.69
N LEU A 72 -20.80 5.86 1.18
CA LEU A 72 -19.46 6.45 1.03
C LEU A 72 -18.75 6.55 2.39
N LEU A 73 -19.46 6.94 3.44
CA LEU A 73 -18.92 7.00 4.80
C LEU A 73 -18.37 5.63 5.24
N LEU A 74 -19.14 4.56 5.03
CA LEU A 74 -18.72 3.21 5.39
C LEU A 74 -17.50 2.77 4.57
N VAL A 75 -17.47 3.05 3.26
CA VAL A 75 -16.31 2.74 2.41
C VAL A 75 -15.06 3.48 2.89
N TYR A 76 -15.15 4.77 3.21
CA TYR A 76 -14.02 5.56 3.72
C TYR A 76 -13.55 5.07 5.10
N CYS A 77 -14.47 4.77 6.01
CA CYS A 77 -14.14 4.12 7.28
C CYS A 77 -13.40 2.80 7.05
N GLY A 78 -13.83 1.99 6.08
CA GLY A 78 -13.16 0.76 5.67
C GLY A 78 -11.73 1.00 5.17
N LEU A 79 -11.53 2.01 4.31
CA LEU A 79 -10.20 2.38 3.80
C LEU A 79 -9.26 2.75 4.96
N ILE A 80 -9.72 3.62 5.86
CA ILE A 80 -8.93 4.04 7.04
C ILE A 80 -8.64 2.83 7.93
N ALA A 81 -9.62 1.95 8.16
CA ALA A 81 -9.44 0.74 8.96
C ALA A 81 -8.40 -0.21 8.35
N VAL A 82 -8.35 -0.34 7.01
CA VAL A 82 -7.32 -1.13 6.32
C VAL A 82 -5.93 -0.53 6.51
N LEU A 83 -5.78 0.80 6.43
CA LEU A 83 -4.50 1.46 6.70
C LEU A 83 -4.05 1.25 8.15
N ILE A 84 -4.94 1.48 9.12
CA ILE A 84 -4.66 1.26 10.54
C ILE A 84 -4.29 -0.21 10.79
N TRP A 85 -5.01 -1.14 10.16
CA TRP A 85 -4.73 -2.57 10.27
C TRP A 85 -3.36 -2.93 9.69
N ALA A 86 -3.01 -2.40 8.52
CA ALA A 86 -1.70 -2.60 7.90
C ALA A 86 -0.58 -2.08 8.81
N GLN A 87 -0.73 -0.87 9.34
CA GLN A 87 0.21 -0.26 10.28
C GLN A 87 0.36 -1.11 11.56
N ARG A 88 -0.76 -1.58 12.15
CA ARG A 88 -0.74 -2.45 13.34
C ARG A 88 -0.07 -3.80 13.11
N ARG A 89 -0.04 -4.28 11.86
CA ARG A 89 0.60 -5.55 11.48
C ARG A 89 2.08 -5.38 11.13
N GLY A 90 2.62 -4.15 11.16
CA GLY A 90 4.00 -3.84 10.80
C GLY A 90 4.30 -4.14 9.33
N LEU A 91 3.31 -3.96 8.46
CA LEU A 91 3.44 -4.13 7.01
C LEU A 91 4.03 -2.91 6.33
#